data_AF-A0A838TUS3-F1
#
_entry.id   AF-A0A838TUS3-F1
#
_cell.length_a   1.000
_cell.length_b   1.000
_cell.length_c   1.000
_cell.angle_alpha   90.00
_cell.angle_beta   90.00
_cell.angle_gamma   90.00
#
_symmetry.space_group_name_H-M   'P 1'
#
loop_
_entity.id
_entity.type
_entity.pdbx_description
1 polymer ?
#
loop_
_entity_poly.entity_id
_entity_poly.type
_entity_poly.pdbx_seq_one_letter_code
_entity_poly.pdbx_strand_id
1 'polypeptide(L)' 'MSKQNLERALRRELEVLNDQIDEKIIKGLSYSKEARRHKFILQSLSNIRRSQTNWMMRSFGTFSII' A
#
# COMPACT_ATOMS: atom_id res chain seq x y z
N MET A 1 11.96 -0.63 -12.71
CA MET A 1 11.57 -0.88 -11.30
C MET A 1 10.59 -2.04 -11.26
N SER A 2 10.91 -3.15 -10.58
CA SER A 2 9.96 -4.27 -10.41
C SER A 2 8.81 -3.86 -9.48
N LYS A 3 7.60 -4.40 -9.68
CA LYS A 3 6.43 -4.17 -8.80
C LYS A 3 6.74 -4.50 -7.34
N GLN A 4 7.62 -5.48 -7.10
CA GLN A 4 8.09 -5.85 -5.76
C GLN A 4 8.96 -4.76 -5.12
N ASN A 5 9.78 -4.07 -5.91
CA ASN A 5 10.60 -2.96 -5.42
C ASN A 5 9.74 -1.75 -5.07
N LEU A 6 8.68 -1.50 -5.85
CA LEU A 6 7.69 -0.48 -5.53
C LEU A 6 6.95 -0.79 -4.23
N GLU A 7 6.47 -2.03 -4.05
CA GLU A 7 5.81 -2.45 -2.81
C GLU A 7 6.72 -2.27 -1.60
N ARG A 8 8.00 -2.68 -1.70
CA ARG A 8 9.00 -2.50 -0.65
C ARG A 8 9.25 -1.03 -0.33
N ALA A 9 9.33 -0.17 -1.34
CA ALA A 9 9.52 1.26 -1.15
C ALA A 9 8.31 1.90 -0.43
N LEU A 10 7.09 1.56 -0.85
CA LEU A 10 5.86 2.05 -0.21
C LEU A 10 5.74 1.59 1.24
N ARG A 11 6.15 0.35 1.56
CA ARG A 11 6.17 -0.15 2.95
C ARG A 11 7.13 0.63 3.84
N ARG A 12 8.35 0.91 3.35
CA ARG A 12 9.33 1.74 4.08
C ARG A 12 8.83 3.16 4.31
N GLU A 13 8.19 3.74 3.30
CA GLU A 13 7.60 5.07 3.41
C GLU A 13 6.45 5.10 4.44
N LEU A 14 5.71 4.00 4.57
CA LEU A 14 4.66 3.83 5.57
C LEU A 14 5.24 3.83 7.00
N GLU A 15 6.33 3.12 7.23
CA GLU A 15 7.04 3.09 8.52
C GLU A 15 7.53 4.48 8.91
N VAL A 16 8.17 5.21 7.98
CA VAL A 16 8.63 6.59 8.22
C VAL A 16 7.48 7.53 8.56
N LEU A 17 6.32 7.38 7.91
CA LEU A 17 5.14 8.18 8.22
C LEU A 17 4.57 7.87 9.60
N ASN A 18 4.62 6.62 10.05
CA ASN A 18 4.18 6.25 11.39
C ASN A 18 5.08 6.90 12.44
N ASP A 19 6.40 6.81 12.28
CA ASP A 19 7.33 7.45 13.22
C ASP A 19 7.09 8.96 13.31
N GLN A 20 6.84 9.62 12.17
CA GLN A 20 6.52 11.06 12.12
C GLN A 20 5.18 11.39 12.78
N ILE A 21 4.16 10.54 12.59
CA ILE A 21 2.85 10.73 13.21
C ILE A 21 2.98 10.56 14.73
N ASP A 22 3.67 9.53 15.19
CA ASP A 22 3.86 9.26 16.61
C ASP A 22 4.63 10.40 17.30
N GLU A 23 5.72 10.87 16.69
CA GLU A 23 6.45 12.03 17.19
C GLU A 23 5.54 13.28 17.29
N LYS A 24 4.70 13.52 16.29
CA LYS A 24 3.77 14.65 16.29
C LYS A 24 2.66 14.48 17.32
N ILE A 25 2.15 13.27 17.54
CA ILE A 25 1.17 12.97 18.59
C ILE A 25 1.76 13.30 19.96
N ILE A 26 2.98 12.83 20.25
CA ILE A 26 3.68 13.10 21.51
C ILE A 26 3.86 14.60 21.72
N LYS A 27 4.22 15.33 20.65
CA LYS A 27 4.41 16.79 20.69
C LYS A 27 3.11 17.60 20.66
N GLY A 28 1.94 16.96 20.53
CA GLY A 28 0.66 17.64 20.37
C GLY A 28 0.54 18.46 19.07
N LEU A 29 1.31 18.11 18.04
CA LEU A 29 1.33 18.80 16.75
C LEU A 29 0.35 18.19 15.76
N SER A 30 -0.13 18.99 14.80
CA SER A 30 -0.99 18.49 13.73
C SER A 30 -0.23 17.52 12.81
N TYR A 31 -0.76 16.31 12.68
CA TYR A 31 -0.27 15.24 11.81
C TYR A 31 -1.22 14.95 10.63
N SER A 32 -2.16 15.86 10.35
CA SER A 32 -3.20 15.68 9.33
C SER A 32 -2.67 15.49 7.91
N LYS A 33 -1.49 16.03 7.61
CA LYS A 33 -0.83 15.88 6.31
C LYS A 33 -0.24 14.47 6.17
N GLU A 34 0.45 14.00 7.19
CA GLU A 34 1.08 12.69 7.24
C GLU A 34 0.01 11.60 7.21
N ALA A 35 -1.08 11.75 7.97
CA ALA A 35 -2.21 10.81 7.95
C ALA A 35 -2.86 10.69 6.57
N ARG A 36 -3.03 11.80 5.83
CA ARG A 36 -3.56 11.76 4.46
C ARG A 36 -2.62 10.99 3.52
N ARG A 37 -1.32 11.25 3.61
CA ARG A 37 -0.31 10.54 2.82
C ARG A 37 -0.26 9.05 3.18
N HIS A 38 -0.31 8.72 4.46
CA HIS A 38 -0.36 7.34 4.96
C HIS A 38 -1.56 6.59 4.35
N LYS A 39 -2.76 7.19 4.39
CA LYS A 39 -3.97 6.62 3.76
C LYS A 39 -3.83 6.41 2.25
N PHE A 40 -3.21 7.37 1.55
CA PHE A 40 -2.95 7.24 0.11
C PHE A 40 -2.03 6.07 -0.22
N ILE A 41 -0.96 5.86 0.56
CA ILE A 41 -0.04 4.74 0.36
C ILE A 41 -0.72 3.40 0.64
N LEU A 42 -1.53 3.31 1.70
CA LEU A 42 -2.34 2.11 1.98
C LEU A 42 -3.25 1.74 0.81
N GLN A 43 -3.92 2.73 0.21
CA GLN A 43 -4.77 2.52 -0.95
C GLN A 43 -3.95 2.04 -2.16
N SER A 44 -2.75 2.60 -2.36
CA SER A 44 -1.83 2.21 -3.42
C SER A 44 -1.36 0.76 -3.26
N LEU A 45 -1.00 0.34 -2.05
CA LEU A 45 -0.65 -1.05 -1.73
C LEU A 45 -1.83 -2.01 -1.95
N SER A 46 -3.05 -1.61 -1.55
CA SER A 46 -4.26 -2.40 -1.78
C SER A 46 -4.51 -2.62 -3.27
N ASN A 47 -4.33 -1.59 -4.09
CA ASN A 47 -4.51 -1.67 -5.54
C ASN A 47 -3.47 -2.59 -6.20
N ILE A 48 -2.21 -2.53 -5.75
CA ILE A 48 -1.15 -3.44 -6.23
C ILE A 48 -1.52 -4.89 -5.94
N ARG A 49 -2.01 -5.19 -4.73
CA ARG A 49 -2.44 -6.54 -4.34
C ARG A 49 -3.62 -7.04 -5.18
N ARG A 50 -4.66 -6.22 -5.37
CA ARG A 50 -5.83 -6.58 -6.20
C ARG A 50 -5.46 -6.84 -7.66
N SER A 51 -4.51 -6.08 -8.21
CA SER A 51 -4.00 -6.30 -9.57
C SER A 51 -3.36 -7.69 -9.74
N GLN A 52 -2.71 -8.24 -8.71
CA GLN A 52 -2.16 -9.60 -8.76
C GLN A 52 -3.26 -10.67 -8.77
N THR A 53 -4.28 -10.54 -7.92
CA THR A 53 -5.38 -11.51 -7.83
C THR A 53 -6.17 -11.61 -9.14
N ASN A 54 -6.48 -10.47 -9.77
CA ASN A 54 -7.27 -10.45 -11.02
C ASN A 54 -6.53 -11.04 -12.22
N TRP A 55 -5.20 -10.89 -12.29
CA TRP A 55 -4.37 -11.55 -13.31
C TRP A 55 -4.41 -13.08 -13.14
N MET A 56 -4.23 -13.56 -11.90
CA MET A 56 -4.17 -15.00 -11.63
C MET A 56 -5.53 -15.68 -11.84
N MET A 57 -6.66 -15.03 -11.49
CA MET A 57 -8.00 -15.58 -11.78
C MET A 57 -8.31 -15.68 -13.28
N ARG A 58 -7.79 -14.77 -14.11
CA ARG A 58 -8.02 -14.83 -15.57
C ARG A 58 -7.34 -16.05 -16.23
N SER A 59 -6.27 -16.57 -15.65
CA SER A 59 -5.54 -17.73 -16.20
C SER A 59 -6.19 -19.08 -15.88
N PHE A 60 -7.05 -19.17 -14.86
CA PHE A 60 -7.73 -20.42 -14.46
C PHE A 60 -9.19 -20.51 -14.92
N GLY A 61 -9.74 -19.44 -15.54
CA GLY A 61 -11.13 -19.40 -15.98
C GLY A 61 -11.43 -20.10 -17.31
N THR A 62 -10.42 -20.66 -18.00
CA THR A 62 -10.57 -21.24 -19.35
C THR A 62 -10.51 -22.77 -19.40
N PHE A 63 -10.49 -23.48 -18.26
CA PHE A 63 -10.38 -24.96 -18.24
C PHE A 63 -11.56 -25.69 -17.57
N SER A 64 -12.72 -25.03 -17.41
CA SER A 64 -13.90 -25.64 -16.76
C SER A 64 -15.09 -25.90 -17.69
N ILE A 65 -14.85 -26.09 -18.99
CA ILE A 65 -15.84 -26.62 -19.93
C ILE A 65 -15.15 -27.70 -20.76
N ILE A 66 -15.30 -28.96 -20.34
CA ILE A 66 -15.49 -30.20 -21.11
C ILE A 66 -15.86 -31.28 -20.10
#